data_AF-A0A1E7KB62-F1
#
_entry.id   AF-A0A1E7KB62-F1
#
_cell.length_a   1.000
_cell.length_b   1.000
_cell.length_c   1.000
_cell.angle_alpha   90.00
_cell.angle_beta   90.00
_cell.angle_gamma   90.00
#
_symmetry.space_group_name_H-M   'P 1'
#
loop_
_entity.id
_entity.type
_entity.pdbx_description
1 polymer ?
#
loop_
_entity_poly.entity_id
_entity_poly.type
_entity_poly.pdbx_seq_one_letter_code
_entity_poly.pdbx_strand_id
1 'polypeptide(L)'
;MTAAVHDAPVFEITASVIAGLLLAAGLLVTLRLVRGPSTLDRAVALDVLVAVVMAGIGLQSAIRGNAFYLPVLLVLSFLGFTGSVGVARFMALRDEAGTEDVDESEGTGEPPAGPSAPAPGGGPEEPGPHRGTP
;
A
#
# COMPACT_ATOMS: atom_id res chain seq x y z
N MET A 1 -28.14 26.01 41.66
CA MET A 1 -26.69 26.35 41.72
C MET A 1 -25.85 25.23 42.36
N THR A 2 -26.41 24.03 42.60
CA THR A 2 -25.72 22.88 43.22
C THR A 2 -25.32 21.78 42.23
N ALA A 3 -25.93 21.72 41.03
CA ALA A 3 -25.57 20.73 39.99
C ALA A 3 -24.18 21.01 39.35
N ALA A 4 -23.92 22.28 38.98
CA ALA A 4 -22.68 22.66 38.28
C ALA A 4 -21.39 22.43 39.09
N VAL A 5 -21.45 22.41 40.43
CA VAL A 5 -20.29 22.13 41.29
C VAL A 5 -19.96 20.64 41.37
N HIS A 6 -20.93 19.74 41.13
CA HIS A 6 -20.67 18.30 41.03
C HIS A 6 -20.23 17.89 39.63
N ASP A 7 -20.72 18.58 38.59
CA ASP A 7 -20.33 18.27 37.21
C ASP A 7 -18.92 18.78 36.87
N ALA A 8 -18.48 19.90 37.46
CA ALA A 8 -17.13 20.45 37.27
C ALA A 8 -15.99 19.46 37.61
N PRO A 9 -15.96 18.79 38.79
CA PRO A 9 -14.90 17.83 39.10
C PRO A 9 -14.99 16.58 38.21
N VAL A 10 -16.19 16.12 37.85
CA VAL A 10 -16.35 14.97 36.95
C VAL A 10 -15.85 15.30 35.55
N PHE A 11 -16.13 16.52 35.06
CA PHE A 11 -15.63 17.02 33.78
C PHE A 11 -14.10 17.13 33.78
N GLU A 12 -13.51 17.69 34.84
CA GLU A 12 -12.05 17.79 34.98
C GLU A 12 -11.37 16.41 35.02
N ILE A 13 -11.92 15.47 35.80
CA ILE A 13 -11.42 14.08 35.85
C ILE A 13 -11.52 13.45 34.46
N THR A 14 -12.69 13.55 33.79
CA THR A 14 -12.90 12.99 32.45
C THR A 14 -11.93 13.59 31.44
N ALA A 15 -11.73 14.90 31.45
CA ALA A 15 -10.80 15.59 30.57
C ALA A 15 -9.34 15.13 30.80
N SER A 16 -8.93 14.95 32.07
CA SER A 16 -7.60 14.45 32.41
C SER A 16 -7.37 13.01 31.93
N VAL A 17 -8.38 12.14 32.06
CA VAL A 17 -8.33 10.75 31.58
C VAL A 17 -8.22 10.73 30.06
N ILE A 18 -9.03 11.52 29.35
CA ILE A 18 -8.97 11.62 27.88
C ILE A 18 -7.60 12.14 27.46
N ALA A 19 -7.07 13.20 28.09
CA ALA A 19 -5.74 13.73 27.78
C ALA A 19 -4.64 12.66 27.97
N GLY A 20 -4.70 11.89 29.07
CA GLY A 20 -3.78 10.78 29.30
C GLY A 20 -3.88 9.69 28.23
N LEU A 21 -5.09 9.31 27.83
CA LEU A 21 -5.32 8.33 26.76
C LEU A 21 -4.81 8.84 25.40
N LEU A 22 -5.01 10.12 25.09
CA LEU A 22 -4.52 10.72 23.84
C LEU A 22 -2.99 10.77 23.80
N LEU A 23 -2.33 11.06 24.92
CA LEU A 23 -0.87 10.99 25.02
C LEU A 23 -0.36 9.57 24.83
N ALA A 24 -0.97 8.58 25.48
CA ALA A 24 -0.63 7.18 25.32
C ALA A 24 -0.84 6.72 23.86
N ALA A 25 -1.97 7.08 23.25
CA ALA A 25 -2.26 6.79 21.85
C ALA A 25 -1.23 7.44 20.92
N GLY A 26 -0.91 8.73 21.13
CA GLY A 26 0.09 9.45 20.34
C GLY A 26 1.47 8.79 20.41
N LEU A 27 1.87 8.34 21.61
CA LEU A 27 3.13 7.61 21.78
C LEU A 27 3.11 6.27 21.03
N LEU A 28 2.06 5.47 21.20
CA LEU A 28 1.91 4.17 20.53
C LEU A 28 1.90 4.31 19.00
N VAL A 29 1.17 5.30 18.48
CA VAL A 29 1.08 5.58 17.04
C VAL A 29 2.43 6.06 16.52
N THR A 30 3.14 6.90 17.25
CA THR A 30 4.51 7.33 16.88
C THR A 30 5.46 6.14 16.84
N LEU A 31 5.35 5.21 17.80
CA LEU A 31 6.15 3.97 17.79
C LEU A 31 5.83 3.10 16.57
N ARG A 32 4.56 3.00 16.17
CA ARG A 32 4.13 2.31 14.95
C ARG A 32 4.65 3.01 13.69
N LEU A 33 4.58 4.34 13.63
CA LEU A 33 5.08 5.14 12.52
C LEU A 33 6.58 4.89 12.26
N VAL A 34 7.38 4.78 13.33
CA VAL A 34 8.83 4.52 13.23
C VAL A 34 9.14 3.05 12.92
N ARG A 35 8.43 2.10 13.53
CA ARG A 35 8.68 0.66 13.35
C ARG A 35 7.95 0.02 12.16
N GLY A 36 7.02 0.75 11.53
CA GLY A 36 6.16 0.23 10.48
C GLY A 36 6.95 -0.35 9.31
N PRO A 37 6.71 -1.63 8.93
CA PRO A 37 7.46 -2.32 7.88
C PRO A 37 7.03 -1.90 6.46
N SER A 38 5.77 -1.47 6.30
CA SER A 38 5.19 -1.08 5.00
C SER A 38 5.00 0.43 4.91
N THR A 39 5.19 1.00 3.71
CA THR A 39 4.88 2.41 3.40
C THR A 39 3.40 2.73 3.67
N LEU A 40 2.50 1.77 3.42
CA LEU A 40 1.07 1.92 3.71
C LEU A 40 0.84 2.01 5.22
N ASP A 41 1.47 1.14 6.01
CA ASP A 41 1.35 1.16 7.48
C ASP A 41 1.82 2.50 8.07
N ARG A 42 2.91 3.06 7.52
CA ARG A 42 3.40 4.39 7.91
C ARG A 42 2.42 5.50 7.52
N ALA A 43 1.82 5.44 6.34
CA ALA A 43 0.82 6.42 5.91
C ALA A 43 -0.43 6.41 6.81
N VAL A 44 -0.92 5.21 7.15
CA VAL A 44 -2.05 5.03 8.08
C VAL A 44 -1.67 5.49 9.49
N ALA A 45 -0.47 5.16 9.97
CA ALA A 45 0.00 5.64 11.28
C ALA A 45 0.08 7.17 11.34
N LEU A 46 0.48 7.83 10.26
CA LEU A 46 0.51 9.29 10.17
C LEU A 46 -0.89 9.90 10.19
N ASP A 47 -1.84 9.30 9.48
CA ASP A 47 -3.25 9.73 9.49
C ASP A 47 -3.87 9.61 10.90
N VAL A 48 -3.63 8.47 11.57
CA VAL A 48 -4.08 8.28 12.96
C VAL A 48 -3.39 9.27 13.91
N LEU A 49 -2.11 9.60 13.69
CA LEU A 49 -1.41 10.60 14.50
C LEU A 49 -2.06 11.98 14.36
N VAL A 50 -2.43 12.38 13.15
CA VAL A 50 -3.17 13.62 12.90
C VAL A 50 -4.52 13.59 13.60
N ALA A 51 -5.25 12.47 13.55
CA ALA A 51 -6.52 12.31 14.25
C ALA A 51 -6.39 12.42 15.78
N VAL A 52 -5.31 11.89 16.37
CA VAL A 52 -5.03 12.04 17.81
C VAL A 52 -4.76 13.50 18.18
N VAL A 53 -3.98 14.22 17.36
CA VAL A 53 -3.73 15.66 17.57
C VAL A 53 -5.04 16.44 17.46
N MET A 54 -5.87 16.13 16.47
CA MET A 54 -7.19 16.74 16.32
C MET A 54 -8.10 16.49 17.53
N ALA A 55 -8.10 15.27 18.08
CA ALA A 55 -8.85 14.96 19.29
C ALA A 55 -8.35 15.78 20.49
N GLY A 56 -7.04 16.02 20.60
CA GLY A 56 -6.47 16.89 21.64
C GLY A 56 -6.92 18.36 21.51
N ILE A 57 -6.96 18.87 20.28
CA ILE A 57 -7.49 20.21 20.00
C ILE A 57 -9.00 20.28 20.28
N GLY A 58 -9.75 19.23 19.96
CA GLY A 58 -11.17 19.11 20.26
C GLY A 58 -11.44 19.10 21.77
N LEU A 59 -10.66 18.33 22.53
CA LEU A 59 -10.71 18.31 23.99
C LEU A 59 -10.44 19.71 24.56
N GLN A 60 -9.43 20.41 24.03
CA GLN A 60 -9.09 21.75 24.47
C GLN A 60 -10.17 22.80 24.10
N SER A 61 -10.87 22.60 22.99
CA SER A 61 -12.03 23.42 22.60
C SER A 61 -13.20 23.19 23.55
N ALA A 62 -13.43 21.93 23.95
CA ALA A 62 -14.45 21.56 24.92
C ALA A 62 -14.17 22.16 26.31
N ILE A 63 -12.91 22.14 26.76
CA ILE A 63 -12.49 22.74 28.05
C ILE A 63 -12.71 24.26 28.03
N ARG A 64 -12.38 24.94 26.93
CA ARG A 64 -12.57 26.39 26.79
C ARG A 64 -14.02 26.81 26.54
N GLY A 65 -14.91 25.87 26.20
CA GLY A 65 -16.29 26.14 25.83
C GLY A 65 -16.43 27.00 24.56
N ASN A 66 -15.41 27.03 23.69
CA ASN A 66 -15.45 27.80 22.46
C ASN A 66 -15.13 26.93 21.23
N ALA A 67 -15.84 27.21 20.15
CA ALA A 67 -15.78 26.43 18.91
C ALA A 67 -14.75 26.96 17.91
N PHE A 68 -13.80 27.80 18.35
CA PHE A 68 -12.88 28.52 17.45
C PHE A 68 -12.05 27.58 16.57
N TYR A 69 -11.68 26.41 17.09
CA TYR A 69 -10.90 25.43 16.35
C TYR A 69 -11.73 24.44 15.52
N LEU A 70 -13.07 24.42 15.64
CA LEU A 70 -13.91 23.46 14.90
C LEU A 70 -13.73 23.55 13.38
N PRO A 71 -13.65 24.74 12.74
CA PRO A 71 -13.39 24.82 11.30
C PRO A 71 -12.04 24.22 10.90
N VAL A 72 -11.00 24.42 11.73
CA VAL A 72 -9.67 23.83 11.50
C VAL A 72 -9.73 22.31 11.61
N LEU A 73 -10.42 21.78 12.62
CA LEU A 73 -10.64 20.35 12.77
C LEU A 73 -11.39 19.76 11.57
N LEU A 74 -12.37 20.48 11.04
CA LEU A 74 -13.11 20.05 9.86
C LEU A 74 -12.17 19.92 8.65
N VAL A 75 -11.36 20.94 8.36
CA VAL A 75 -10.39 20.90 7.25
C VAL A 75 -9.36 19.77 7.45
N LEU A 76 -8.82 19.61 8.67
CA LEU A 76 -7.87 18.54 8.97
C LEU A 76 -8.49 17.15 8.81
N SER A 77 -9.77 16.97 9.17
CA SER A 77 -10.51 15.72 8.97
C SER A 77 -10.60 15.35 7.50
N PHE A 78 -10.99 16.31 6.67
CA PHE A 78 -11.05 16.11 5.22
C PHE A 78 -9.68 15.82 4.62
N LEU A 79 -8.64 16.52 5.08
CA LEU A 79 -7.28 16.35 4.59
C LEU A 79 -6.71 14.97 4.96
N GLY A 80 -6.88 14.52 6.21
CA GLY A 80 -6.44 13.19 6.66
C GLY A 80 -7.13 12.07 5.91
N PHE A 81 -8.47 12.12 5.84
CA PHE A 81 -9.27 11.15 5.09
C PHE A 81 -8.89 11.09 3.61
N THR A 82 -8.83 12.24 2.94
CA THR A 82 -8.50 12.32 1.51
C THR A 82 -7.07 11.84 1.24
N GLY A 83 -6.12 12.19 2.12
CA GLY A 83 -4.74 11.73 2.04
C GLY A 83 -4.63 10.20 2.15
N SER A 84 -5.29 9.60 3.14
CA SER A 84 -5.31 8.15 3.35
C SER A 84 -5.91 7.39 2.16
N VAL A 85 -7.06 7.85 1.64
CA VAL A 85 -7.71 7.28 0.44
C VAL A 85 -6.83 7.42 -0.80
N GLY A 86 -6.18 8.57 -0.98
CA GLY A 86 -5.28 8.82 -2.10
C GLY A 86 -4.08 7.87 -2.12
N VAL A 87 -3.44 7.66 -0.96
CA VAL A 87 -2.33 6.71 -0.80
C VAL A 87 -2.79 5.28 -1.07
N ALA A 88 -3.93 4.86 -0.49
CA ALA A 88 -4.47 3.52 -0.71
C ALA A 88 -4.77 3.25 -2.18
N ARG A 89 -5.42 4.21 -2.88
CA ARG A 89 -5.75 4.09 -4.30
C ARG A 89 -4.50 4.03 -5.17
N PHE A 90 -3.52 4.89 -4.92
CA PHE A 90 -2.26 4.90 -5.68
C PHE A 90 -1.49 3.58 -5.53
N MET A 91 -1.49 2.98 -4.34
CA MET A 91 -0.87 1.67 -4.13
C MET A 91 -1.64 0.54 -4.84
N ALA A 92 -2.98 0.54 -4.78
CA ALA A 92 -3.80 -0.45 -5.47
C ALA A 92 -3.60 -0.40 -7.00
N LEU A 93 -3.56 0.80 -7.59
CA LEU A 93 -3.28 0.99 -9.03
C LEU A 93 -1.91 0.45 -9.45
N ARG A 94 -0.90 0.54 -8.58
CA ARG A 94 0.44 -0.01 -8.85
C ARG A 94 0.48 -1.53 -8.76
N ASP A 95 -0.36 -2.12 -7.92
CA ASP A 95 -0.47 -3.57 -7.77
C ASP A 95 -1.12 -4.17 -9.03
N GLU A 96 -2.20 -3.56 -9.53
CA GLU A 96 -2.87 -3.96 -10.78
C GLU A 96 -1.94 -3.83 -12.00
N ALA A 97 -1.25 -2.69 -12.15
CA ALA A 97 -0.33 -2.46 -13.27
C ALA A 97 0.91 -3.39 -13.26
N GLY A 98 1.27 -3.98 -12.11
CA GLY A 98 2.39 -4.91 -12.00
C GLY A 98 2.06 -6.36 -12.36
N THR A 99 0.77 -6.68 -12.57
CA THR A 99 0.31 -8.05 -12.89
C THR A 99 0.16 -8.33 -14.38
N GLU A 100 0.33 -7.32 -15.25
CA GLU A 100 0.24 -7.49 -16.71
C GLU A 100 1.56 -7.99 -17.34
N ASP A 101 2.66 -8.12 -16.58
CA ASP A 101 3.99 -8.51 -17.08
C ASP A 101 4.42 -9.96 -16.77
N VAL A 102 3.52 -10.86 -16.34
CA VAL A 102 3.89 -12.23 -15.89
C VAL A 102 3.27 -13.37 -16.73
N ASP A 103 2.79 -13.11 -17.96
CA ASP A 103 2.28 -14.18 -18.85
C ASP A 103 3.02 -14.31 -20.21
N GLU A 104 4.25 -13.80 -20.34
CA GLU A 104 5.10 -14.01 -21.53
C GLU A 104 6.47 -14.64 -21.17
N SER A 105 6.48 -15.84 -20.58
CA SER A 105 7.57 -16.83 -20.77
C SER A 105 7.28 -18.15 -20.04
N GLU A 106 6.35 -18.95 -20.56
CA GLU A 106 6.59 -20.39 -20.64
C GLU A 106 6.88 -20.72 -22.11
N GLY A 107 8.16 -20.96 -22.40
CA GLY A 107 8.63 -21.25 -23.73
C GLY A 107 8.34 -22.67 -24.19
N THR A 108 8.14 -22.83 -25.49
CA THR A 108 8.81 -23.91 -26.23
C THR A 108 9.28 -23.33 -27.55
N GLY A 109 10.57 -23.02 -27.62
CA GLY A 109 11.22 -22.74 -28.88
C GLY A 109 11.23 -24.00 -29.71
N GLU A 110 10.37 -24.08 -30.71
CA GLU A 110 10.66 -24.86 -31.91
C GLU A 110 11.37 -23.89 -32.89
N PRO A 111 12.65 -24.11 -33.21
CA PRO A 111 13.34 -23.27 -34.18
C PRO A 111 12.64 -23.42 -35.55
N PRO A 112 12.49 -22.34 -36.33
CA PRO A 112 11.95 -22.44 -37.67
C PRO A 112 12.83 -23.37 -38.48
N ALA A 113 12.22 -24.37 -39.12
CA ALA A 113 12.85 -25.23 -40.11
C ALA A 113 13.42 -24.36 -41.24
N GLY A 114 14.68 -23.95 -41.08
CA GLY A 114 15.45 -23.30 -42.12
C GLY A 114 15.68 -24.24 -43.30
N PRO A 115 15.90 -23.72 -44.52
CA PRO A 115 15.96 -24.52 -45.73
C PRO A 115 17.06 -25.57 -45.62
N SER A 116 16.66 -26.83 -45.75
CA SER A 116 17.52 -28.00 -45.73
C SER A 116 18.69 -27.82 -46.69
N ALA A 117 19.91 -27.76 -46.15
CA ALA A 117 21.12 -27.75 -46.94
C ALA A 117 21.16 -28.99 -47.87
N PRO A 118 21.66 -28.87 -49.11
CA PRO A 118 21.72 -29.99 -50.03
C PRO A 118 22.69 -31.06 -49.51
N ALA A 119 22.22 -32.31 -49.55
CA ALA A 119 22.95 -33.48 -49.07
C ALA A 119 24.36 -33.57 -49.71
N PRO A 120 25.40 -33.98 -48.96
CA PRO A 120 26.68 -34.31 -49.57
C PRO A 120 26.47 -35.53 -50.45
N GLY A 121 26.71 -35.36 -51.75
CA GLY A 121 26.65 -36.42 -52.74
C GLY A 121 27.45 -37.63 -52.29
N GLY A 122 26.82 -38.80 -52.35
CA GLY A 122 27.51 -40.07 -52.28
C GLY A 122 28.61 -40.13 -53.33
N GLY A 123 29.78 -40.60 -52.91
CA GLY A 123 30.90 -40.89 -53.81
C GLY A 123 30.55 -41.93 -54.87
N PRO A 124 31.47 -42.17 -55.82
CA PRO A 124 31.18 -42.82 -57.10
C PRO A 124 30.60 -44.22 -56.92
N GLU A 125 29.43 -44.45 -57.51
CA GLU A 125 28.86 -45.79 -57.68
C GLU A 125 29.85 -46.67 -58.45
N GLU A 126 30.31 -47.72 -57.78
CA GLU A 126 31.21 -48.73 -58.31
C GLU A 126 30.49 -49.57 -59.39
N PRO A 127 31.00 -49.68 -60.63
CA PRO A 127 30.32 -50.45 -61.68
C PRO A 127 30.43 -51.95 -61.42
N GLY A 128 29.38 -52.54 -60.84
CA GLY A 128 29.21 -53.98 -60.68
C GLY A 128 28.89 -54.71 -61.99
N PRO A 129 29.35 -55.95 -62.20
CA PRO A 129 29.47 -56.55 -63.52
C PRO A 129 28.12 -57.07 -64.04
N HIS A 130 27.62 -56.47 -65.12
CA HIS A 130 26.54 -57.06 -65.91
C HIS A 130 27.06 -58.31 -66.63
N ARG A 131 26.83 -59.47 -66.00
CA ARG A 131 26.83 -60.77 -66.66
C ARG A 131 25.85 -60.69 -67.84
N GLY A 132 26.40 -60.85 -69.04
CA GLY A 132 25.62 -61.02 -70.24
C GLY A 132 24.91 -62.37 -70.33
N THR A 133 24.34 -62.57 -71.52
CA THR A 133 23.76 -63.79 -72.13
C THR A 133 22.23 -63.85 -72.11
N PRO A 134 21.62 -64.51 -73.11
CA PRO A 134 21.53 -64.06 -74.51
C PRO A 134 20.09 -63.76 -74.96
#